data_AF-A0A5C7K0E3-F1
#
_entry.id   AF-A0A5C7K0E3-F1
#
_cell.length_a   1.000
_cell.length_b   1.000
_cell.length_c   1.000
_cell.angle_alpha   90.00
_cell.angle_beta   90.00
_cell.angle_gamma   90.00
#
_symmetry.space_group_name_H-M   'P 1'
#
loop_
_entity.id
_entity.type
_entity.pdbx_description
1 polymer ?
#
loop_
_entity_poly.entity_id
_entity_poly.type
_entity_poly.pdbx_seq_one_letter_code
_entity_poly.pdbx_strand_id
1 'polypeptide(L)'
;MEISFSGSGDSGDLNDVNFYKHDGSYIGHQEWDNSPVYREAQSELLDDDMADYIDYAIDGADWYNNDGGFGTISLDLDTMTASCEYSQRTTEDFSFDELSIFDEM
;
A
#
# COMPACT_ATOMS: atom_id res chain seq x y z
N MET A 1 -1.60 3.95 14.29
CA MET A 1 -1.25 2.62 13.74
C MET A 1 -0.68 2.83 12.35
N GLU A 2 0.22 1.95 11.91
CA GLU A 2 0.86 2.03 10.61
C GLU A 2 0.79 0.67 9.89
N ILE A 3 0.41 0.66 8.62
CA ILE A 3 0.35 -0.54 7.77
C ILE A 3 1.25 -0.28 6.56
N SER A 4 2.20 -1.17 6.33
CA SER A 4 3.11 -1.08 5.18
C SER A 4 2.71 -2.09 4.11
N PHE A 5 2.80 -1.68 2.85
CA PHE A 5 2.41 -2.52 1.72
C PHE A 5 3.40 -2.35 0.57
N SER A 6 3.52 -3.40 -0.24
CA SER A 6 4.28 -3.35 -1.49
C SER A 6 3.68 -4.27 -2.54
N GLY A 7 3.77 -3.87 -3.79
CA GLY A 7 3.43 -4.71 -4.92
C GLY A 7 4.46 -4.64 -6.03
N SER A 8 4.48 -5.67 -6.86
CA SER A 8 5.25 -5.76 -8.10
C SER A 8 4.66 -6.84 -9.01
N GLY A 9 4.55 -6.57 -10.30
CA GLY A 9 4.25 -7.60 -11.31
C GLY A 9 2.93 -8.34 -11.06
N ASP A 10 1.83 -7.59 -11.00
CA ASP A 10 0.45 -8.09 -10.77
C ASP A 10 0.23 -8.72 -9.38
N SER A 11 1.17 -8.56 -8.45
CA SER A 11 1.07 -9.09 -7.08
C SER A 11 1.32 -7.99 -6.06
N GLY A 12 0.45 -7.86 -5.07
CA GLY A 12 0.58 -6.94 -3.94
C GLY A 12 0.48 -7.72 -2.64
N ASP A 13 1.19 -7.26 -1.61
CA ASP A 13 1.15 -7.85 -0.28
C ASP A 13 1.15 -6.76 0.80
N LEU A 14 0.44 -7.06 1.89
CA LEU A 14 0.50 -6.29 3.12
C LEU A 14 1.68 -6.81 3.93
N ASN A 15 2.72 -6.01 4.04
CA ASN A 15 4.00 -6.46 4.58
C ASN A 15 4.00 -6.54 6.11
N ASP A 16 3.47 -5.51 6.77
CA ASP A 16 3.58 -5.38 8.22
C ASP A 16 2.54 -4.40 8.80
N VAL A 17 2.16 -4.63 10.06
CA VAL A 17 1.26 -3.77 10.85
C VAL A 17 1.95 -3.38 12.16
N ASN A 18 2.21 -2.09 12.33
CA ASN A 18 2.83 -1.53 13.51
C ASN A 18 1.83 -0.77 14.39
N PHE A 19 1.84 -1.10 15.67
CA PHE A 19 1.00 -0.46 16.69
C PHE A 19 1.80 0.55 17.52
N TYR A 20 1.14 1.64 17.88
CA TYR A 20 1.73 2.72 18.66
C TYR A 20 0.77 3.10 19.78
N LYS A 21 1.31 3.48 20.93
CA LYS A 21 0.53 4.07 22.04
C LYS A 21 0.13 5.49 21.65
N HIS A 22 -0.83 6.05 22.38
CA HIS A 22 -1.28 7.44 22.17
C HIS A 22 -0.14 8.47 22.28
N ASP A 23 0.93 8.19 23.02
CA ASP A 23 2.11 9.07 23.10
C ASP A 23 3.08 8.91 21.91
N GLY A 24 2.74 8.10 20.92
CA GLY A 24 3.56 7.80 19.74
C GLY A 24 4.63 6.73 19.99
N SER A 25 4.72 6.16 21.21
CA SER A 25 5.68 5.09 21.48
C SER A 25 5.28 3.80 20.78
N TYR A 26 6.26 3.18 20.12
CA TYR A 26 6.09 1.88 19.46
C TYR A 26 5.73 0.79 20.48
N ILE A 27 4.71 0.00 20.16
CA ILE A 27 4.36 -1.22 20.90
C ILE A 27 5.17 -2.36 20.30
N GLY A 28 6.13 -2.88 21.07
CA GLY A 28 7.03 -3.92 20.58
C GLY A 28 6.29 -5.21 20.20
N HIS A 29 6.83 -5.94 19.21
CA HIS A 29 6.28 -7.21 18.72
C HIS A 29 5.88 -8.18 19.84
N GLN A 30 6.74 -8.36 20.83
CA GLN A 30 6.45 -9.23 21.96
C GLN A 30 5.29 -8.74 22.84
N GLU A 31 5.06 -7.43 22.95
CA GLU A 31 3.95 -6.86 23.73
C GLU A 31 2.63 -7.07 22.99
N TRP A 32 2.60 -6.87 21.68
CA TRP A 32 1.36 -6.99 20.92
C TRP A 32 1.00 -8.44 20.52
N ASP A 33 1.97 -9.31 20.23
CA ASP A 33 1.73 -10.75 19.97
C ASP A 33 1.07 -11.47 21.16
N ASN A 34 1.36 -11.03 22.38
CA ASN A 34 0.80 -11.60 23.61
C ASN A 34 -0.56 -11.00 23.99
N SER A 35 -1.05 -10.01 23.23
CA SER A 35 -2.35 -9.37 23.45
C SER A 35 -3.37 -9.89 22.44
N PRO A 36 -4.49 -10.49 22.89
CA PRO A 36 -5.55 -10.93 21.99
C PRO A 36 -6.10 -9.80 21.11
N VAL A 37 -6.17 -8.57 21.66
CA VAL A 37 -6.74 -7.40 20.98
C VAL A 37 -5.91 -6.99 19.77
N TYR A 38 -4.58 -6.96 19.89
CA TYR A 38 -3.73 -6.57 18.76
C TYR A 38 -3.65 -7.66 17.70
N ARG A 39 -3.71 -8.94 18.10
CA ARG A 39 -3.78 -10.06 17.15
C ARG A 39 -5.07 -10.10 16.36
N GLU A 40 -6.21 -9.84 17.02
CA GLU A 40 -7.51 -9.75 16.35
C GLU A 40 -7.51 -8.56 15.38
N ALA A 41 -7.07 -7.38 15.83
CA ALA A 41 -6.94 -6.21 14.98
C ALA A 41 -6.02 -6.45 13.78
N GLN A 42 -4.86 -7.11 13.98
CA GLN A 42 -3.97 -7.46 12.87
C GLN A 42 -4.67 -8.41 11.88
N SER A 43 -5.38 -9.43 12.37
CA SER A 43 -6.07 -10.39 11.50
C SER A 43 -7.19 -9.75 10.69
N GLU A 44 -7.94 -8.79 11.26
CA GLU A 44 -8.99 -8.07 10.54
C GLU A 44 -8.42 -7.05 9.55
N LEU A 45 -7.33 -6.38 9.90
CA LEU A 45 -6.72 -5.34 9.06
C LEU A 45 -5.78 -5.89 7.98
N LEU A 46 -5.34 -7.14 8.09
CA LEU A 46 -4.62 -7.84 7.03
C LEU A 46 -5.55 -8.65 6.13
N ASP A 47 -6.87 -8.60 6.37
CA ASP A 47 -7.86 -9.24 5.52
C ASP A 47 -8.19 -8.37 4.29
N ASP A 48 -8.98 -8.91 3.35
CA ASP A 48 -9.30 -8.29 2.05
C ASP A 48 -9.79 -6.82 2.16
N ASP A 49 -10.48 -6.47 3.25
CA ASP A 49 -11.04 -5.12 3.48
C ASP A 49 -9.98 -4.00 3.43
N MET A 50 -8.73 -4.30 3.79
CA MET A 50 -7.66 -3.30 3.79
C MET A 50 -6.95 -3.17 2.44
N ALA A 51 -6.95 -4.23 1.64
CA ALA A 51 -6.54 -4.15 0.24
C ALA A 51 -7.51 -3.26 -0.56
N ASP A 52 -8.82 -3.43 -0.34
CA ASP A 52 -9.86 -2.56 -0.92
C ASP A 52 -9.69 -1.10 -0.48
N TYR A 53 -9.34 -0.87 0.78
CA TYR A 53 -9.06 0.48 1.28
C TYR A 53 -7.80 1.09 0.65
N ILE A 54 -6.74 0.31 0.45
CA ILE A 54 -5.53 0.76 -0.27
C ILE A 54 -5.93 1.20 -1.68
N ASP A 55 -6.59 0.34 -2.45
CA ASP A 55 -7.01 0.64 -3.83
C ASP A 55 -7.88 1.91 -3.90
N TYR A 56 -8.77 2.13 -2.92
CA TYR A 56 -9.52 3.37 -2.79
C TYR A 56 -8.64 4.58 -2.43
N ALA A 57 -7.72 4.43 -1.49
CA ALA A 57 -6.90 5.52 -0.97
C ALA A 57 -5.87 6.02 -2.00
N ILE A 58 -5.40 5.15 -2.88
CA ILE A 58 -4.45 5.47 -3.95
C ILE A 58 -5.12 5.57 -5.33
N ASP A 59 -6.43 5.84 -5.38
CA ASP A 59 -7.25 5.91 -6.60
C ASP A 59 -6.50 6.50 -7.81
N GLY A 60 -6.39 5.70 -8.88
CA GLY A 60 -5.65 6.02 -10.10
C GLY A 60 -4.17 5.67 -10.09
N ALA A 61 -3.63 5.14 -8.99
CA ALA A 61 -2.28 4.61 -8.90
C ALA A 61 -2.28 3.08 -8.91
N ASP A 62 -1.41 2.49 -9.72
CA ASP A 62 -1.27 1.05 -9.86
C ASP A 62 -0.04 0.57 -9.09
N TRP A 63 -0.26 0.10 -7.87
CA TRP A 63 0.77 -0.47 -7.00
C TRP A 63 1.18 -1.88 -7.39
N TYR A 64 0.44 -2.52 -8.29
CA TYR A 64 0.79 -3.79 -8.92
C TYR A 64 1.63 -3.60 -10.19
N ASN A 65 1.98 -2.36 -10.55
CA ASN A 65 2.65 -2.07 -11.80
C ASN A 65 4.02 -2.80 -11.93
N ASN A 66 4.55 -2.79 -13.15
CA ASN A 66 5.73 -3.56 -13.53
C ASN A 66 7.02 -3.17 -12.75
N ASP A 67 7.10 -1.93 -12.27
CA ASP A 67 8.22 -1.42 -11.47
C ASP A 67 7.96 -1.48 -9.96
N GLY A 68 6.74 -1.87 -9.58
CA GLY A 68 6.25 -1.95 -8.23
C GLY A 68 5.88 -0.61 -7.59
N GLY A 69 4.94 -0.69 -6.65
CA GLY A 69 4.56 0.39 -5.74
C GLY A 69 4.82 0.00 -4.30
N PHE A 70 5.13 0.98 -3.45
CA PHE A 70 5.18 0.78 -2.01
C PHE A 70 4.60 2.00 -1.31
N GLY A 71 4.05 1.76 -0.11
CA GLY A 71 3.47 2.83 0.66
C GLY A 71 3.22 2.46 2.09
N THR A 72 2.65 3.41 2.80
CA THR A 72 2.35 3.30 4.21
C THR A 72 1.02 3.98 4.48
N ILE A 73 0.11 3.26 5.12
CA ILE A 73 -1.13 3.82 5.65
C ILE A 73 -0.93 4.09 7.13
N SER A 74 -1.21 5.31 7.55
CA SER A 74 -1.29 5.71 8.95
C SER A 74 -2.74 5.92 9.35
N LEU A 75 -3.19 5.16 10.36
CA LEU A 75 -4.52 5.23 10.97
C LEU A 75 -4.42 5.92 12.35
N ASP A 76 -5.11 7.05 12.49
CA ASP A 76 -5.36 7.73 13.76
C ASP A 76 -6.72 7.29 14.30
N LEU A 77 -6.70 6.54 15.40
CA LEU A 77 -7.90 5.97 16.02
C LEU A 77 -8.64 6.99 16.91
N ASP A 78 -7.99 8.08 17.33
CA ASP A 78 -8.62 9.11 18.16
C ASP A 78 -9.49 10.03 17.29
N THR A 79 -9.00 10.36 16.10
CA THR A 79 -9.72 11.18 15.12
C THR A 79 -10.51 10.34 14.11
N MET A 80 -10.32 9.02 14.10
CA MET A 80 -10.88 8.09 13.11
C MET A 80 -10.53 8.53 11.68
N THR A 81 -9.29 8.98 11.47
CA THR A 81 -8.77 9.43 10.17
C THR A 81 -7.65 8.53 9.68
N ALA A 82 -7.57 8.38 8.37
CA ALA A 82 -6.53 7.63 7.70
C ALA A 82 -5.77 8.54 6.73
N SER A 83 -4.48 8.27 6.55
CA SER A 83 -3.61 8.92 5.57
C SER A 83 -2.76 7.86 4.88
N CYS A 84 -2.53 8.04 3.58
CA CYS A 84 -1.70 7.13 2.78
C CYS A 84 -0.55 7.92 2.16
N GLU A 85 0.68 7.48 2.42
CA GLU A 85 1.86 7.92 1.68
C GLU A 85 2.24 6.82 0.70
N TYR A 86 2.24 7.14 -0.59
CA TYR A 86 2.45 6.16 -1.65
C TYR A 86 3.52 6.64 -2.63
N SER A 87 4.35 5.70 -3.08
CA SER A 87 5.42 5.93 -4.05
C SER A 87 5.44 4.82 -5.08
N GLN A 88 5.46 5.20 -6.36
CA GLN A 88 5.68 4.29 -7.48
C GLN A 88 6.66 4.86 -8.49
N ARG A 89 7.27 3.96 -9.26
CA ARG A 89 7.84 4.28 -10.56
C ARG A 89 6.97 3.66 -11.64
N THR A 90 6.98 4.29 -12.81
CA THR A 90 6.25 3.78 -13.97
C THR A 90 7.14 3.93 -15.18
N THR A 91 7.40 2.82 -15.84
CA THR A 91 8.08 2.77 -17.13
C THR A 91 7.04 2.45 -18.21
N GLU A 92 6.93 3.34 -19.19
CA GLU A 92 6.09 3.15 -20.37
C GLU A 92 6.98 2.94 -21.60
N ASP A 93 6.88 1.77 -22.21
CA ASP A 93 7.56 1.46 -23.47
C ASP A 93 6.63 1.72 -24.66
N PHE A 94 7.09 2.55 -25.60
CA PHE A 94 6.37 2.84 -26.83
C PHE A 94 7.11 2.21 -28.02
N SER A 95 6.42 1.36 -28.78
CA SER A 95 6.87 0.92 -30.10
C SER A 95 6.06 1.64 -31.17
N PHE A 96 6.74 2.22 -32.15
CA PHE A 96 6.14 2.82 -33.33
C PHE A 96 6.60 2.02 -34.55
N ASP A 97 5.79 1.04 -34.95
CA ASP A 97 6.00 0.24 -36.15
C ASP A 97 5.31 0.89 -37.36
N GLU A 98 5.84 0.69 -38.57
CA GLU A 98 5.27 1.20 -39.83
C GLU A 98 5.19 2.74 -39.96
N LEU A 99 6.16 3.48 -39.42
CA LEU A 99 6.34 4.89 -39.75
C LEU A 99 6.69 5.05 -41.25
N SER A 100 5.69 5.35 -42.07
CA SER A 100 5.88 5.67 -43.48
C SER A 100 6.55 7.03 -43.61
N ILE A 101 7.81 7.04 -44.06
CA ILE A 101 8.51 8.26 -44.51
C ILE A 101 7.96 8.82 -45.84
N PHE A 102 6.95 8.17 -46.43
CA PHE A 102 6.39 8.52 -47.73
C PHE A 102 4.88 8.80 -47.72
N ASP A 103 4.21 8.80 -46.56
CA ASP A 103 2.77 9.14 -46.45
C ASP A 103 2.50 10.66 -46.36
N GLU A 104 3.54 11.50 -46.40
CA GLU A 104 3.42 12.96 -46.58
C GLU A 104 3.97 13.44 -47.93
N MET A 105 3.46 12.89 -49.05
CA MET A 105 3.55 13.49 -50.38
C MET A 105 2.22 13.44 -51.10
#